data_AF-A0A2W4S9N4-F1
#
_entry.id   AF-A0A2W4S9N4-F1
#
_cell.length_a   1.000
_cell.length_b   1.000
_cell.length_c   1.000
_cell.angle_alpha   90.00
_cell.angle_beta   90.00
_cell.angle_gamma   90.00
#
_symmetry.space_group_name_H-M   'P 1'
#
loop_
_entity.id
_entity.type
_entity.pdbx_description
1 polymer ?
#
loop_
_entity_poly.entity_id
_entity_poly.type
_entity_poly.pdbx_seq_one_letter_code
_entity_poly.pdbx_strand_id
1 'polypeptide(L)'
;RPRASLRVLRAGLQLGRALKGRFEPSHPLALALRPEHVRRVRDLPAGSPELLAYLRGETLPAGDERGWTLITVDGFPLGWAKAANGILKNHYPKPLRWDADAPDPLDADS
;
A
#
# COMPACT_ATOMS: atom_id res chain seq x y z
N ARG A 1 18.12 -36.49 21.42
CA ARG A 1 16.93 -35.68 21.81
C ARG A 1 16.50 -34.90 20.58
N PRO A 2 15.27 -35.05 20.05
CA PRO A 2 14.81 -34.17 18.99
C PRO A 2 14.61 -32.77 19.60
N ARG A 3 15.28 -31.76 19.03
CA ARG A 3 15.01 -30.36 19.37
C ARG A 3 13.64 -30.03 18.79
N ALA A 4 12.73 -29.50 19.59
CA ALA A 4 11.43 -29.04 19.09
C ALA A 4 11.66 -28.14 17.88
N SER A 5 11.04 -28.46 16.74
CA SER A 5 11.10 -27.62 15.55
C SER A 5 10.47 -26.27 15.88
N LEU A 6 11.18 -25.19 15.59
CA LEU A 6 10.69 -23.84 15.83
C LEU A 6 9.49 -23.57 14.91
N ARG A 7 8.32 -23.28 15.50
CA ARG A 7 7.18 -22.79 14.73
C ARG A 7 7.43 -21.34 14.36
N VAL A 8 7.89 -21.10 13.13
CA VAL A 8 8.14 -19.75 12.62
C VAL A 8 6.83 -19.11 12.20
N LEU A 9 6.43 -18.04 12.89
CA LEU A 9 5.23 -17.26 12.55
C LEU A 9 5.49 -16.24 11.43
N ARG A 10 6.68 -15.65 11.40
CA ARG A 10 7.12 -14.70 10.36
C ARG A 10 8.63 -14.74 10.20
N ALA A 11 9.10 -15.09 9.00
CA ALA A 11 10.52 -15.12 8.65
C ALA A 11 10.98 -13.77 8.08
N GLY A 12 11.09 -12.76 8.93
CA GLY A 12 11.58 -11.42 8.54
C GLY A 12 10.56 -10.57 7.75
N LEU A 13 11.08 -9.68 6.90
CA LEU A 13 10.27 -8.80 6.06
C LEU A 13 9.68 -9.60 4.90
N GLN A 14 8.35 -9.72 4.87
CA GLN A 14 7.67 -10.31 3.73
C GLN A 14 7.82 -9.39 2.53
N LEU A 15 8.55 -9.79 1.49
CA LEU A 15 8.75 -8.94 0.31
C LEU A 15 7.53 -8.94 -0.63
N GLY A 16 6.87 -10.09 -0.78
CA GLY A 16 5.81 -10.24 -1.77
C GLY A 16 5.59 -11.70 -2.16
N ARG A 17 4.93 -11.90 -3.29
CA ARG A 17 4.65 -13.22 -3.87
C ARG A 17 5.22 -13.29 -5.28
N ALA A 18 6.04 -14.30 -5.53
CA ALA A 18 6.42 -14.67 -6.90
C ALA A 18 5.29 -15.51 -7.51
N LEU A 19 4.74 -15.04 -8.62
CA LEU A 19 3.74 -15.74 -9.43
C LEU A 19 4.33 -16.02 -10.82
N LYS A 20 3.64 -16.84 -11.62
CA LYS A 20 4.12 -17.16 -12.98
C LYS A 20 4.30 -15.86 -13.80
N GLY A 21 5.55 -15.54 -14.12
CA GLY A 21 5.95 -14.38 -14.94
C GLY A 21 5.82 -13.02 -14.27
N ARG A 22 5.53 -12.93 -12.95
CA ARG A 22 5.43 -11.63 -12.27
C ARG A 22 5.69 -11.72 -10.77
N PHE A 23 6.02 -10.57 -10.19
CA PHE A 23 6.10 -10.37 -8.75
C PHE A 23 5.00 -9.42 -8.29
N GLU A 24 4.36 -9.76 -7.16
CA GLU A 24 3.39 -8.91 -6.48
C GLU A 24 3.98 -8.48 -5.12
N PRO A 25 4.35 -7.20 -4.94
CA PRO A 25 4.96 -6.73 -3.71
C PRO A 25 3.95 -6.77 -2.56
N SER A 26 4.45 -7.02 -1.36
CA SER A 26 3.62 -7.07 -0.15
C SER A 26 3.36 -5.67 0.40
N HIS A 27 2.27 -5.49 1.13
CA HIS A 27 2.05 -4.26 1.90
C HIS A 27 3.15 -4.00 2.95
N PRO A 28 3.62 -4.98 3.76
CA PRO A 28 4.77 -4.78 4.64
C PRO A 28 6.02 -4.22 3.94
N LEU A 29 6.27 -4.60 2.68
CA LEU A 29 7.37 -4.05 1.91
C LEU A 29 7.16 -2.55 1.62
N ALA A 30 5.95 -2.11 1.29
CA ALA A 30 5.69 -0.67 1.10
C ALA A 30 6.07 0.15 2.33
N LEU A 31 5.64 -0.32 3.51
CA LEU A 31 5.88 0.37 4.79
C LEU A 31 7.34 0.37 5.23
N ALA A 32 8.18 -0.50 4.65
CA ALA A 32 9.61 -0.59 4.98
C ALA A 32 10.51 0.23 4.03
N LEU A 33 9.96 0.74 2.92
CA LEU A 33 10.71 1.47 1.89
C LEU A 33 10.68 2.96 2.15
N ARG A 34 11.62 3.69 1.54
CA ARG A 34 11.53 5.14 1.35
C ARG A 34 11.20 5.44 -0.13
N PRO A 35 10.62 6.59 -0.45
CA PRO A 35 10.32 6.97 -1.84
C PRO A 35 11.52 6.77 -2.79
N GLU A 36 12.73 7.14 -2.36
CA GLU A 36 13.96 7.03 -3.16
C GLU A 36 14.35 5.57 -3.50
N HIS A 37 13.82 4.59 -2.78
CA HIS A 37 14.09 3.17 -3.05
C HIS A 37 13.23 2.62 -4.20
N VAL A 38 12.22 3.37 -4.66
CA VAL A 38 11.22 2.89 -5.61
C VAL A 38 11.23 3.73 -6.87
N ARG A 39 11.16 3.06 -8.02
CA ARG A 39 11.17 3.73 -9.33
C ARG A 39 9.94 4.60 -9.57
N ARG A 40 8.80 4.27 -8.97
CA ARG A 40 7.52 4.96 -9.16
C ARG A 40 6.89 5.22 -7.81
N VAL A 41 6.69 6.49 -7.54
CA VAL A 41 6.04 7.00 -6.34
C VAL A 41 4.94 7.94 -6.80
N ARG A 42 3.78 7.82 -6.18
CA ARG A 42 2.71 8.80 -6.29
C ARG A 42 2.43 9.33 -4.90
N ASP A 43 2.84 10.59 -4.71
CA ASP A 43 2.64 11.31 -3.47
C ASP A 43 1.30 12.02 -3.48
N LEU A 44 0.52 11.81 -2.43
CA LEU A 44 -0.80 12.39 -2.24
C LEU A 44 -0.75 13.34 -1.04
N PRO A 45 -1.21 14.60 -1.16
CA PRO A 45 -1.28 15.48 -0.01
C PRO A 45 -2.20 14.93 1.09
N ALA A 46 -1.90 15.16 2.38
CA ALA A 46 -2.72 14.66 3.49
C ALA A 46 -4.20 15.11 3.44
N GLY A 47 -4.50 16.28 2.88
CA GLY A 47 -5.86 16.79 2.73
C GLY A 47 -6.53 16.45 1.40
N SER A 48 -5.92 15.63 0.55
CA SER A 48 -6.43 15.40 -0.80
C SER A 48 -7.57 14.37 -0.82
N PRO A 49 -8.62 14.58 -1.63
CA PRO A 49 -9.70 13.61 -1.79
C PRO A 49 -9.20 12.28 -2.38
N GLU A 50 -8.13 12.29 -3.17
CA GLU A 50 -7.49 11.08 -3.70
C GLU A 50 -6.86 10.23 -2.60
N LEU A 51 -6.31 10.85 -1.54
CA LEU A 51 -5.81 10.10 -0.40
C LEU A 51 -6.93 9.34 0.30
N LEU A 52 -8.06 10.02 0.56
CA LEU A 52 -9.23 9.38 1.17
C LEU A 52 -9.77 8.24 0.30
N ALA A 53 -9.89 8.46 -1.01
CA ALA A 53 -10.27 7.41 -1.96
C ALA A 53 -9.29 6.21 -1.92
N TYR A 54 -7.98 6.48 -1.85
CA TYR A 54 -6.98 5.42 -1.68
C TYR A 54 -7.16 4.64 -0.37
N LEU A 55 -7.33 5.33 0.76
CA LEU A 55 -7.51 4.69 2.06
C LEU A 55 -8.81 3.89 2.14
N ARG A 56 -9.86 4.29 1.42
CA ARG A 56 -11.12 3.53 1.26
C ARG A 56 -11.00 2.34 0.30
N GLY A 57 -9.85 2.18 -0.36
CA GLY A 57 -9.62 1.08 -1.29
C GLY A 57 -10.16 1.32 -2.71
N GLU A 58 -10.53 2.55 -3.04
CA GLU A 58 -11.04 2.95 -4.36
C GLU A 58 -9.90 3.06 -5.38
N THR A 59 -10.25 3.03 -6.66
CA THR A 59 -9.30 3.20 -7.77
C THR A 59 -9.07 4.67 -8.07
N LEU A 60 -7.82 5.03 -8.40
CA LEU A 60 -7.47 6.39 -8.82
C LEU A 60 -7.20 6.44 -10.34
N PRO A 61 -7.29 7.62 -10.98
CA PRO A 61 -6.84 7.79 -12.36
C PRO A 61 -5.32 7.67 -12.45
N ALA A 62 -4.82 6.81 -13.33
CA ALA A 62 -3.37 6.58 -13.50
C ALA A 62 -2.69 7.59 -14.44
N GLY A 63 -3.43 8.30 -15.30
CA GLY A 63 -2.83 9.06 -16.39
C GLY A 63 -1.90 8.17 -17.23
N ASP A 64 -0.62 8.55 -17.33
CA ASP A 64 0.43 7.82 -18.05
C ASP A 64 1.23 6.82 -17.18
N GLU A 65 0.87 6.67 -15.90
CA GLU A 65 1.53 5.73 -14.99
C GLU A 65 1.36 4.28 -15.45
N ARG A 66 2.36 3.43 -15.17
CA ARG A 66 2.36 2.01 -15.53
C ARG A 66 3.04 1.15 -14.48
N GLY A 67 2.44 0.01 -14.15
CA GLY A 67 3.02 -0.96 -13.24
C GLY A 67 2.82 -0.62 -11.77
N TRP A 68 3.63 -1.23 -10.90
CA TRP A 68 3.56 -0.99 -9.46
C TRP A 68 4.08 0.41 -9.11
N THR A 69 3.28 1.14 -8.35
CA THR A 69 3.54 2.49 -7.84
C THR A 69 3.39 2.48 -6.33
N LEU A 70 4.39 3.00 -5.61
CA LEU A 70 4.31 3.24 -4.17
C LEU A 70 3.41 4.47 -3.95
N ILE A 71 2.38 4.34 -3.14
CA ILE A 71 1.56 5.46 -2.70
C ILE A 71 2.15 6.02 -1.40
N THR A 72 2.36 7.32 -1.36
CA THR A 72 2.82 8.05 -0.18
C THR A 72 1.83 9.15 0.18
N VAL A 73 1.82 9.54 1.46
CA VAL A 73 1.20 10.78 1.93
C VAL A 73 2.29 11.70 2.46
N ASP A 74 2.42 12.88 1.86
CA ASP A 74 3.47 13.86 2.21
C ASP A 74 4.86 13.21 2.36
N GLY A 75 5.20 12.29 1.44
CA GLY A 75 6.46 11.53 1.43
C GLY A 75 6.50 10.27 2.30
N PHE A 76 5.47 9.99 3.11
CA PHE A 76 5.41 8.80 3.97
C PHE A 76 4.72 7.62 3.25
N PRO A 77 5.36 6.44 3.15
CA PRO A 77 4.78 5.28 2.48
C PRO A 77 3.50 4.77 3.14
N LEU A 78 2.46 4.55 2.32
CA LEU A 78 1.19 3.95 2.74
C LEU A 78 0.98 2.54 2.20
N GLY A 79 1.35 2.30 0.95
CA GLY A 79 1.02 1.03 0.31
C GLY A 79 1.29 1.03 -1.18
N TRP A 80 0.76 0.00 -1.84
CA TRP A 80 0.92 -0.16 -3.28
C TRP A 80 -0.35 0.17 -4.03
N ALA A 81 -0.17 0.62 -5.26
CA ALA A 81 -1.17 0.55 -6.30
C ALA A 81 -0.52 0.05 -7.60
N LYS A 82 -1.34 -0.43 -8.54
CA LYS A 82 -0.87 -0.94 -9.83
C LYS A 82 -1.59 -0.23 -10.96
N ALA A 83 -0.85 0.58 -11.72
CA ALA A 83 -1.34 1.28 -12.88
C ALA A 83 -1.44 0.33 -14.08
N ALA A 84 -2.65 0.22 -14.64
CA ALA A 84 -2.95 -0.50 -15.87
C ALA A 84 -4.22 0.07 -16.53
N ASN A 85 -4.18 0.27 -17.85
CA ASN A 85 -5.33 0.74 -18.65
C ASN A 85 -5.92 2.06 -18.14
N GLY A 86 -5.07 3.05 -17.83
CA GLY A 86 -5.50 4.36 -17.33
C GLY A 86 -6.02 4.38 -15.89
N ILE A 87 -6.04 3.22 -15.21
CA ILE A 87 -6.53 3.07 -13.83
C ILE A 87 -5.40 2.63 -12.92
N LEU A 88 -5.28 3.30 -11.77
CA LEU A 88 -4.38 2.97 -10.68
C LEU A 88 -5.14 2.09 -9.69
N LYS A 89 -4.98 0.77 -9.85
CA LYS A 89 -5.69 -0.22 -9.03
C LYS A 89 -5.13 -0.27 -7.64
N ASN A 90 -6.00 -0.13 -6.65
CA ASN A 90 -5.63 -0.07 -5.26
C ASN A 90 -5.30 -1.45 -4.67
N HIS A 91 -4.11 -1.58 -4.08
CA HIS A 91 -3.65 -2.79 -3.39
C HIS A 91 -3.51 -2.58 -1.87
N TYR A 92 -4.13 -1.54 -1.32
CA TYR A 92 -4.24 -1.31 0.11
C TYR A 92 -5.06 -2.43 0.79
N PRO A 93 -4.56 -3.02 1.89
CA PRO A 93 -5.18 -4.20 2.50
C PRO A 93 -6.63 -3.92 2.93
N LYS A 94 -7.55 -4.82 2.54
CA LYS A 94 -8.97 -4.68 2.89
C LYS A 94 -9.23 -4.42 4.38
N PRO A 95 -8.60 -5.13 5.33
CA PRO A 95 -8.85 -4.91 6.76
C PRO A 95 -8.34 -3.57 7.30
N LEU A 96 -7.54 -2.83 6.53
CA LEU A 96 -7.01 -1.52 6.94
C LEU A 96 -7.76 -0.36 6.26
N ARG A 97 -8.72 -0.67 5.39
CA ARG A 97 -9.46 0.35 4.66
C ARG A 97 -10.32 1.15 5.60
N TRP A 98 -10.40 2.45 5.34
CA TRP A 98 -11.28 3.33 6.08
C TRP A 98 -12.71 3.14 5.61
N ASP A 99 -13.64 3.12 6.56
CA ASP A 99 -15.06 3.18 6.24
C ASP A 99 -15.42 4.58 5.76
N ALA A 100 -16.46 4.68 4.91
CA ALA A 100 -16.93 5.97 4.40
C ALA A 100 -17.39 6.90 5.54
N ASP A 101 -17.83 6.31 6.65
CA ASP A 101 -18.36 6.96 7.85
C ASP A 101 -17.38 6.97 9.02
N ALA A 102 -16.11 6.60 8.80
CA ALA A 102 -15.11 6.70 9.86
C ALA A 102 -14.94 8.18 10.25
N PRO A 103 -15.09 8.54 11.54
CA PRO A 103 -14.88 9.91 11.99
C PRO A 103 -13.47 10.36 11.63
N ASP A 104 -13.29 11.66 11.34
CA ASP A 104 -11.95 12.20 11.13
C ASP A 104 -11.11 11.84 12.37
N PRO A 105 -10.01 11.10 12.23
CA PRO A 105 -9.18 10.73 13.37
C PRO A 105 -8.54 11.95 14.07
N LEU A 106 -8.61 13.14 13.46
CA LEU A 106 -8.23 14.41 14.06
C LEU A 106 -9.39 15.14 14.78
N ASP A 107 -10.64 14.71 14.58
CA ASP A 107 -11.85 15.24 15.24
C ASP A 107 -12.21 14.44 16.52
N ALA A 108 -11.25 13.76 17.15
CA ALA A 108 -11.49 12.92 18.33
C ALA A 108 -11.91 13.68 19.62
N ASP A 109 -12.18 14.98 19.53
CA ASP A 109 -12.57 15.89 20.62
C ASP A 109 -13.79 16.78 20.25
N SER A 110 -14.83 16.23 19.60
CA SER A 110 -16.14 16.89 19.41
C SER A 110 -17.31 16.06 19.89
#